data_AF-A0A535NSA0-F1
#
_entry.id   AF-A0A535NSA0-F1
#
_cell.length_a   1.000
_cell.length_b   1.000
_cell.length_c   1.000
_cell.angle_alpha   90.00
_cell.angle_beta   90.00
_cell.angle_gamma   90.00
#
_symmetry.space_group_name_H-M   'P 1'
#
loop_
_entity.id
_entity.type
_entity.pdbx_description
1 polymer ?
#
loop_
_entity_poly.entity_id
_entity_poly.type
_entity_poly.pdbx_seq_one_letter_code
_entity_poly.pdbx_strand_id
1 'polypeptide(L)'
;MSFTVLLLGDPVSRSLSPTMQNAAFEALGMEWRYVIREVGRGHLAQTIAHIRGDSRILGANITIPHKELVIPLLDELDPLAARIGAVNTISRRGSILKGWNTDVDGFQRALVGAS
;
A
#
# COMPACT_ATOMS: atom_id res chain seq x y z
N MET A 1 -17.94 0.29 -12.64
CA MET A 1 -17.72 0.41 -11.18
C MET A 1 -16.21 0.47 -10.98
N SER A 2 -15.69 1.51 -10.34
CA SER A 2 -14.23 1.69 -10.20
C SER A 2 -13.69 1.08 -8.91
N PHE A 3 -12.51 0.47 -8.98
CA PHE A 3 -11.78 -0.01 -7.80
C PHE A 3 -10.82 1.06 -7.25
N THR A 4 -10.40 0.90 -6.01
CA THR A 4 -9.51 1.85 -5.33
C THR A 4 -8.28 1.17 -4.75
N VAL A 5 -7.12 1.79 -4.94
CA VAL A 5 -5.89 1.53 -4.19
C VAL A 5 -5.57 2.78 -3.37
N LEU A 6 -5.27 2.61 -2.09
CA LEU A 6 -4.97 3.73 -1.20
C LEU A 6 -3.47 3.95 -1.04
N LEU A 7 -3.08 5.18 -0.68
CA LEU A 7 -1.78 5.49 -0.09
C LEU A 7 -2.00 6.03 1.31
N LEU A 8 -1.52 5.30 2.33
CA LEU A 8 -1.64 5.67 3.74
C LEU A 8 -0.30 6.18 4.27
N GLY A 9 -0.33 7.32 4.97
CA GLY A 9 0.83 7.92 5.64
C GLY A 9 0.41 9.13 6.45
N ASP A 10 1.37 9.75 7.15
CA ASP A 10 1.15 10.98 7.91
C ASP A 10 2.48 11.74 8.15
N PRO A 11 2.72 12.88 7.47
CA PRO A 11 1.94 13.44 6.37
C PRO A 11 2.18 12.66 5.07
N VAL A 12 1.22 12.72 4.14
CA VAL A 12 1.36 12.04 2.82
C VAL A 12 0.71 12.81 1.66
N SER A 13 -0.01 13.89 1.96
CA SER A 13 -0.70 14.75 0.98
C SER A 13 0.14 15.26 -0.20
N ARG A 14 1.47 15.39 -0.05
CA ARG A 14 2.39 15.86 -1.12
C ARG A 14 2.97 14.76 -2.00
N SER A 15 2.51 13.52 -1.86
CA SER A 15 3.03 12.40 -2.66
C SER A 15 2.70 12.55 -4.14
N LEU A 16 3.66 12.27 -5.01
CA LEU A 16 3.48 12.20 -6.46
C LEU A 16 2.98 10.83 -6.94
N SER A 17 2.96 9.82 -6.05
CA SER A 17 2.52 8.47 -6.39
C SER A 17 1.13 8.41 -7.03
N PRO A 18 0.12 9.20 -6.61
CA PRO A 18 -1.19 9.16 -7.26
C PRO A 18 -1.15 9.56 -8.73
N THR A 19 -0.37 10.58 -9.09
CA THR A 19 -0.25 11.01 -10.49
C THR A 19 0.33 9.87 -11.32
N MET A 20 1.43 9.28 -10.87
CA MET A 20 2.10 8.17 -11.56
C MET A 20 1.20 6.93 -11.68
N GLN A 21 0.56 6.53 -10.58
CA GLN A 21 -0.24 5.29 -10.54
C GLN A 21 -1.55 5.43 -11.30
N ASN A 22 -2.24 6.58 -11.20
CA ASN A 22 -3.45 6.80 -11.99
C ASN A 22 -3.14 6.85 -13.50
N ALA A 23 -2.03 7.46 -13.91
CA ALA A 23 -1.60 7.44 -15.31
C ALA A 23 -1.29 6.01 -15.79
N ALA A 24 -0.67 5.18 -14.95
CA ALA A 24 -0.43 3.77 -15.26
C ALA A 24 -1.74 2.98 -15.39
N PHE A 25 -2.71 3.20 -14.50
CA PHE A 25 -4.03 2.57 -14.60
C PHE A 25 -4.76 2.96 -15.88
N GLU A 26 -4.75 4.24 -16.23
CA GLU A 26 -5.34 4.75 -17.47
C GLU A 26 -4.69 4.13 -18.71
N ALA A 27 -3.35 4.10 -18.76
CA ALA A 27 -2.60 3.50 -19.88
C ALA A 27 -2.89 2.00 -20.05
N LEU A 28 -3.24 1.30 -18.97
CA LEU A 28 -3.59 -0.12 -18.98
C LEU A 28 -5.10 -0.38 -19.16
N GLY A 29 -5.92 0.67 -19.34
CA GLY A 29 -7.37 0.55 -19.47
C GLY A 29 -8.05 0.03 -18.19
N MET A 30 -7.43 0.24 -17.03
CA MET A 30 -7.96 -0.19 -15.74
C MET A 30 -8.86 0.88 -15.15
N GLU A 31 -10.12 0.52 -14.84
CA GLU A 31 -11.11 1.36 -14.16
C GLU A 31 -10.81 1.53 -12.65
N TRP A 32 -9.57 1.92 -12.31
CA TRP A 32 -9.06 1.96 -10.95
C TRP A 32 -8.65 3.39 -10.58
N ARG A 33 -8.65 3.69 -9.28
CA ARG A 33 -8.18 4.97 -8.75
C ARG A 33 -7.15 4.76 -7.66
N TYR A 34 -6.07 5.50 -7.74
CA TYR A 34 -5.06 5.61 -6.69
C TYR A 34 -5.33 6.88 -5.87
N VAL A 35 -5.62 6.74 -4.57
CA VAL A 35 -6.11 7.83 -3.72
C VAL A 35 -5.25 7.97 -2.46
N ILE A 36 -4.86 9.21 -2.14
CA ILE A 36 -4.19 9.51 -0.87
C ILE A 36 -5.21 9.49 0.26
N ARG A 37 -4.85 8.87 1.38
CA ARG A 37 -5.54 9.03 2.66
C ARG A 37 -4.51 9.28 3.75
N GLU A 38 -4.50 10.50 4.27
CA GLU A 38 -3.68 10.86 5.43
C GLU A 38 -4.32 10.28 6.69
N VAL A 39 -3.55 9.50 7.46
CA VAL A 39 -4.07 8.71 8.58
C VAL A 39 -3.12 8.88 9.75
N GLY A 40 -3.54 9.53 10.83
CA GLY A 40 -2.74 9.55 12.06
C GLY A 40 -2.63 8.16 12.69
N ARG A 41 -1.57 7.93 13.50
CA ARG A 41 -1.30 6.62 14.16
C ARG A 41 -2.53 6.03 14.87
N GLY A 42 -3.30 6.87 15.57
CA GLY A 42 -4.51 6.44 16.30
C GLY A 42 -5.67 5.93 15.42
N HIS A 43 -5.67 6.24 14.12
CA HIS A 43 -6.72 5.87 13.18
C HIS A 43 -6.30 4.74 12.22
N LEU A 44 -5.07 4.22 12.33
CA LEU A 44 -4.56 3.19 11.43
C LEU A 44 -5.40 1.91 11.51
N ALA A 45 -5.67 1.40 12.72
CA ALA A 45 -6.46 0.18 12.92
C ALA A 45 -7.86 0.28 12.31
N GLN A 46 -8.56 1.40 12.53
CA GLN A 46 -9.87 1.65 11.94
C GLN A 46 -9.78 1.70 10.40
N THR A 47 -8.74 2.33 9.86
CA THR A 47 -8.54 2.40 8.40
C THR A 47 -8.29 1.02 7.79
N ILE A 48 -7.47 0.17 8.44
CA ILE A 48 -7.23 -1.20 7.99
C ILE A 48 -8.51 -2.05 8.05
N ALA A 49 -9.33 -1.89 9.10
CA ALA A 49 -10.63 -2.56 9.19
C ALA A 49 -11.59 -2.12 8.06
N HIS A 50 -11.59 -0.83 7.69
CA HIS A 50 -12.36 -0.33 6.55
C HIS A 50 -11.88 -0.92 5.22
N ILE A 51 -10.56 -0.99 4.99
CA ILE A 51 -9.99 -1.65 3.80
C ILE A 51 -10.45 -3.10 3.72
N ARG A 52 -10.43 -3.81 4.85
CA ARG A 52 -10.90 -5.21 4.94
C ARG A 52 -12.36 -5.37 4.52
N GLY A 53 -13.22 -4.46 4.97
CA GLY A 53 -14.67 -4.51 4.79
C GLY A 53 -15.18 -4.02 3.42
N ASP A 54 -14.50 -3.11 2.74
CA ASP A 54 -14.95 -2.58 1.44
C ASP A 54 -14.39 -3.41 0.27
N SER A 55 -15.27 -4.13 -0.44
CA SER A 55 -14.89 -4.96 -1.58
C SER A 55 -14.36 -4.17 -2.78
N ARG A 56 -14.54 -2.85 -2.82
CA ARG A 56 -14.03 -1.98 -3.88
C ARG A 56 -12.60 -1.53 -3.63
N ILE A 57 -12.08 -1.72 -2.42
CA ILE A 57 -10.69 -1.43 -2.10
C ILE A 57 -9.86 -2.67 -2.36
N LEU A 58 -8.83 -2.55 -3.21
CA LEU A 58 -7.96 -3.66 -3.57
C LEU A 58 -6.76 -3.80 -2.63
N GLY A 59 -6.43 -2.75 -1.89
CA GLY A 59 -5.29 -2.71 -1.01
C GLY A 59 -4.82 -1.29 -0.73
N ALA A 60 -3.59 -1.17 -0.25
CA ALA A 60 -2.97 0.10 0.04
C ALA A 60 -1.44 0.04 -0.05
N ASN A 61 -0.80 1.10 -0.53
CA ASN A 61 0.57 1.38 -0.16
C ASN A 61 0.64 2.07 1.20
N ILE A 62 1.66 1.73 1.96
CA ILE A 62 1.90 2.19 3.32
C ILE A 62 3.24 2.93 3.34
N THR A 63 3.23 4.16 3.83
CA THR A 63 4.44 4.94 4.05
C THR A 63 4.57 5.34 5.52
N ILE A 64 5.62 6.09 5.83
CA ILE A 64 5.87 6.58 7.18
C ILE A 64 4.63 7.31 7.75
N PRO A 65 4.34 7.14 9.05
CA PRO A 65 5.06 6.34 10.04
C PRO A 65 4.53 4.90 10.19
N HIS A 66 3.75 4.39 9.23
CA HIS A 66 2.89 3.20 9.45
C HIS A 66 3.49 1.87 9.02
N LYS A 67 4.66 1.87 8.38
CA LYS A 67 5.23 0.65 7.78
C LYS A 67 5.41 -0.50 8.77
N GLU A 68 5.79 -0.19 10.01
CA GLU A 68 5.92 -1.18 11.09
C GLU A 68 4.58 -1.38 11.83
N LEU A 69 3.86 -0.29 12.09
CA LEU A 69 2.63 -0.27 12.89
C LEU A 69 1.49 -1.05 12.27
N VAL A 70 1.51 -1.26 10.95
CA VAL A 70 0.45 -1.96 10.24
C VAL A 70 0.54 -3.47 10.39
N ILE A 71 1.72 -4.02 10.67
CA ILE A 71 1.99 -5.46 10.73
C ILE A 71 1.01 -6.24 11.62
N PRO A 72 0.76 -5.84 12.89
CA PRO A 72 -0.16 -6.58 13.76
C PRO A 72 -1.63 -6.52 13.31
N LEU A 73 -1.96 -5.76 12.25
CA LEU A 73 -3.32 -5.59 11.73
C LEU A 73 -3.59 -6.46 10.48
N LEU A 74 -2.58 -7.19 10.00
CA LEU A 74 -2.63 -8.03 8.79
C LEU A 74 -2.73 -9.52 9.16
N ASP A 75 -3.25 -10.32 8.24
CA ASP A 75 -3.42 -11.76 8.48
C ASP A 75 -2.21 -12.56 7.98
N GLU A 76 -1.60 -12.08 6.89
CA GLU A 76 -0.47 -12.72 6.23
C GLU A 76 0.64 -11.69 5.99
N LEU A 77 1.89 -12.14 6.03
CA LEU A 77 3.04 -11.37 5.60
C LEU A 77 3.83 -12.16 4.57
N ASP A 78 4.35 -11.46 3.57
CA ASP A 78 5.43 -11.97 2.76
C ASP A 78 6.68 -12.27 3.63
N PRO A 79 7.43 -13.37 3.39
CA PRO A 79 8.61 -13.71 4.17
C PRO A 79 9.66 -12.59 4.25
N LEU A 80 9.84 -11.82 3.16
CA LEU A 80 10.76 -10.69 3.16
C LEU A 80 10.24 -9.56 4.04
N ALA A 81 8.94 -9.24 3.95
CA ALA A 81 8.30 -8.24 4.81
C ALA A 81 8.41 -8.60 6.30
N ALA A 82 8.17 -9.87 6.64
CA ALA A 82 8.30 -10.38 8.01
C ALA A 82 9.74 -10.26 8.53
N ARG A 83 10.75 -10.57 7.68
CA ARG A 83 12.17 -10.46 8.04
C ARG A 83 12.63 -9.01 8.20
N ILE A 84 12.17 -8.11 7.33
CA ILE A 84 12.50 -6.67 7.41
C ILE A 84 11.82 -6.01 8.61
N GLY A 85 10.63 -6.51 8.99
CA GLY A 85 9.81 -5.88 10.03
C GLY A 85 9.08 -4.64 9.54
N ALA A 86 8.88 -4.49 8.23
CA ALA A 86 8.17 -3.35 7.65
C ALA A 86 7.35 -3.77 6.42
N VAL A 87 6.15 -3.19 6.26
CA VAL A 87 5.24 -3.39 5.13
C VAL A 87 5.05 -2.06 4.41
N ASN A 88 5.27 -2.04 3.10
CA ASN A 88 5.01 -0.87 2.24
C ASN A 88 3.78 -1.08 1.32
N THR A 89 3.25 -2.30 1.25
CA THR A 89 2.14 -2.66 0.36
C THR A 89 1.24 -3.70 1.01
N ILE A 90 -0.07 -3.51 0.92
CA ILE A 90 -1.11 -4.44 1.35
C ILE A 90 -1.93 -4.82 0.14
N SER A 91 -2.17 -6.11 -0.05
CA SER A 91 -3.13 -6.65 -1.03
C SER A 91 -4.30 -7.31 -0.32
N ARG A 92 -5.52 -7.07 -0.79
CA ARG A 92 -6.75 -7.69 -0.27
C ARG A 92 -7.21 -8.85 -1.14
N ARG A 93 -7.56 -9.98 -0.52
CA ARG A 93 -8.20 -11.15 -1.16
C ARG A 93 -9.40 -11.58 -0.33
N GLY A 94 -10.61 -11.19 -0.75
CA GLY A 94 -11.79 -11.33 0.11
C GLY A 94 -11.59 -10.50 1.38
N SER A 95 -11.80 -11.09 2.56
CA SER A 95 -11.51 -10.42 3.83
C SER A 95 -10.04 -10.52 4.26
N ILE A 96 -9.17 -11.20 3.53
CA ILE A 96 -7.77 -11.42 3.92
C ILE A 96 -6.88 -10.29 3.41
N LEU A 97 -6.03 -9.75 4.29
CA LEU A 97 -5.04 -8.72 4.02
C LEU A 97 -3.63 -9.31 4.18
N LYS A 98 -2.87 -9.29 3.08
CA LYS A 98 -1.47 -9.70 3.05
C LYS A 98 -0.55 -8.49 2.91
N GLY A 99 0.48 -8.42 3.76
CA GLY A 99 1.51 -7.39 3.73
C GLY A 99 2.75 -7.80 2.93
N TRP A 100 3.32 -6.85 2.20
CA TRP A 100 4.52 -7.02 1.37
C TRP A 100 5.50 -5.88 1.61
N ASN A 101 6.77 -6.11 1.29
CA ASN A 101 7.79 -5.08 1.23
C ASN A 101 8.51 -5.15 -0.12
N THR A 102 8.25 -4.18 -0.98
CA THR A 102 8.83 -4.11 -2.34
C THR A 102 10.00 -3.14 -2.46
N ASP A 103 10.37 -2.43 -1.38
CA ASP A 103 11.41 -1.41 -1.41
C ASP A 103 12.79 -2.03 -1.64
N VAL A 104 13.04 -3.23 -1.09
CA VAL A 104 14.33 -3.94 -1.26
C VAL A 104 14.56 -4.34 -2.71
N ASP A 105 13.58 -4.98 -3.35
CA ASP A 105 13.69 -5.37 -4.75
C ASP A 105 13.79 -4.13 -5.67
N GLY A 106 13.03 -3.07 -5.34
CA GLY A 106 13.11 -1.79 -6.03
C GLY A 106 14.52 -1.18 -5.97
N PHE A 107 15.12 -1.16 -4.79
CA PHE A 107 16.47 -0.66 -4.57
C PHE A 107 17.53 -1.49 -5.29
N GLN A 108 17.44 -2.83 -5.23
CA GLN A 108 18.35 -3.73 -5.96
C GLN A 108 18.29 -3.48 -7.47
N ARG A 109 17.09 -3.38 -8.05
CA ARG A 109 16.93 -3.06 -9.48
C ARG A 109 17.50 -1.70 -9.85
N ALA A 110 17.32 -0.69 -9.00
CA ALA A 110 17.87 0.64 -9.24
C ALA A 110 19.42 0.62 -9.25
N LEU A 111 20.06 -0.18 -8.40
CA LEU A 111 21.53 -0.31 -8.41
C LEU A 111 22.04 -1.08 -9.63
N VAL A 112 21.38 -2.17 -10.00
CA VAL A 112 21.81 -3.01 -11.15
C VAL A 112 21.53 -2.31 -12.48
N GLY A 113 20.43 -1.58 -12.60
CA GLY A 113 20.08 -0.82 -13.81
C GLY A 113 20.80 0.53 -13.96
N ALA A 114 21.59 0.94 -12.97
CA ALA A 114 22.45 2.14 -13.02
C ALA A 114 23.89 1.82 -13.47
N SER A 115 24.14 0.59 -13.92
CA SER A 115 25.40 0.11 -14.51
C SER A 115 25.24 -0.04 -16.02
#